data_AF-A0A2W6DJM0-F1
#
_entry.id   AF-A0A2W6DJM0-F1
#
_cell.length_a   1.000
_cell.length_b   1.000
_cell.length_c   1.000
_cell.angle_alpha   90.00
_cell.angle_beta   90.00
_cell.angle_gamma   90.00
#
_symmetry.space_group_name_H-M   'P 1'
#
loop_
_entity.id
_entity.type
_entity.pdbx_description
1 polymer ?
#
loop_
_entity_poly.entity_id
_entity_poly.type
_entity_poly.pdbx_seq_one_letter_code
_entity_poly.pdbx_strand_id
1 'polypeptide(L)'
;MLIMTIIFESSALLARDRYSLFWDYYEVVLRRERSKEHMGLRRILQDHSQQIQQLHERVGFELQVLSEAGAQSAATLTPQELRRLTWTILYEAQFDPNGADGALLDDIVRAATHRLVLLAPHPGQGFGFDVRSLQELMAAKYLVAQEPTKLRSMLRLAAAHPHWRNTWIFAAGALYSTPLQHQHELAASVVEHVDDQTPQRLASIVPIAPRLALDLIDDGMARTLPRWRNRLIAVALRVLQEPVGPDFVPIARSILRYADAGDQQRLTVVD
;
A
#
# COMPACT_ATOMS: atom_id res chain seq x y z
N MET A 1 -16.00 6.31 -16.04
CA MET A 1 -17.27 5.69 -15.56
C MET A 1 -17.35 4.23 -16.03
N LEU A 2 -16.44 3.36 -15.57
CA LEU A 2 -16.47 1.91 -15.88
C LEU A 2 -15.95 1.08 -14.69
N ILE A 3 -14.99 1.64 -13.95
CA ILE A 3 -14.45 1.07 -12.70
C ILE A 3 -15.54 0.91 -11.62
N MET A 4 -16.37 1.95 -11.39
CA MET A 4 -17.46 1.86 -10.41
C MET A 4 -18.50 0.78 -10.78
N THR A 5 -18.81 0.63 -12.07
CA THR A 5 -19.82 -0.34 -12.54
C THR A 5 -19.34 -1.78 -12.34
N ILE A 6 -18.05 -2.06 -12.60
CA ILE A 6 -17.46 -3.39 -12.37
C ILE A 6 -17.37 -3.69 -10.85
N ILE A 7 -17.00 -2.70 -10.03
CA ILE A 7 -16.97 -2.84 -8.56
C ILE A 7 -18.37 -3.14 -8.00
N PHE A 8 -19.40 -2.50 -8.55
CA PHE A 8 -20.80 -2.71 -8.13
C PHE A 8 -21.39 -4.04 -8.65
N GLU A 9 -21.03 -4.50 -9.84
CA GLU A 9 -21.60 -5.73 -10.42
C GLU A 9 -21.04 -7.02 -9.81
N SER A 10 -19.85 -7.03 -9.20
CA SER A 10 -19.23 -8.27 -8.69
C SER A 10 -19.04 -8.41 -7.18
N SER A 11 -19.01 -7.33 -6.35
CA SER A 11 -18.42 -7.47 -5.00
C SER A 11 -18.97 -6.55 -3.88
N ALA A 12 -19.60 -5.41 -4.19
CA ALA A 12 -19.95 -4.41 -3.16
C ALA A 12 -20.90 -4.88 -2.04
N LEU A 13 -21.61 -6.01 -2.23
CA LEU A 13 -22.51 -6.59 -1.21
C LEU A 13 -21.86 -7.67 -0.32
N LEU A 14 -20.61 -8.10 -0.61
CA LEU A 14 -19.93 -9.20 0.10
C LEU A 14 -18.54 -8.87 0.66
N ALA A 15 -17.86 -7.84 0.14
CA ALA A 15 -16.54 -7.45 0.63
C ALA A 15 -16.61 -6.98 2.10
N ARG A 16 -15.79 -7.58 2.96
CA ARG A 16 -15.80 -7.32 4.41
C ARG A 16 -15.01 -6.08 4.80
N ASP A 17 -14.10 -5.67 3.94
CA ASP A 17 -13.09 -4.61 4.14
C ASP A 17 -12.58 -4.08 2.78
N ARG A 18 -11.86 -2.95 2.79
CA ARG A 18 -11.35 -2.33 1.55
C ARG A 18 -10.35 -3.21 0.83
N TYR A 19 -9.47 -3.91 1.54
CA TYR A 19 -8.49 -4.80 0.92
C TYR A 19 -9.18 -5.86 0.06
N SER A 20 -10.16 -6.56 0.63
CA SER A 20 -10.93 -7.58 -0.08
C SER A 20 -11.55 -7.03 -1.35
N LEU A 21 -12.18 -5.85 -1.28
CA LEU A 21 -12.83 -5.21 -2.44
C LEU A 21 -11.85 -4.95 -3.60
N PHE A 22 -10.72 -4.31 -3.32
CA PHE A 22 -9.77 -3.93 -4.36
C PHE A 22 -8.90 -5.11 -4.82
N TRP A 23 -8.62 -6.08 -3.95
CA TRP A 23 -7.93 -7.31 -4.31
C TRP A 23 -8.80 -8.18 -5.21
N ASP A 24 -10.09 -8.36 -4.88
CA ASP A 24 -11.03 -9.08 -5.74
C ASP A 24 -11.15 -8.41 -7.12
N TYR A 25 -11.22 -7.08 -7.16
CA TYR A 25 -11.20 -6.34 -8.41
C TYR A 25 -9.94 -6.65 -9.23
N TYR A 26 -8.76 -6.60 -8.60
CA TYR A 26 -7.49 -6.94 -9.25
C TYR A 26 -7.53 -8.36 -9.84
N GLU A 27 -7.95 -9.35 -9.06
CA GLU A 27 -8.00 -10.74 -9.48
C GLU A 27 -9.01 -10.97 -10.62
N VAL A 28 -10.19 -10.34 -10.55
CA VAL A 28 -11.21 -10.42 -11.59
C VAL A 28 -10.68 -9.87 -12.91
N VAL A 29 -10.01 -8.71 -12.86
CA VAL A 29 -9.39 -8.10 -14.05
C VAL A 29 -8.31 -9.03 -14.61
N LEU A 30 -7.38 -9.49 -13.79
CA LEU A 30 -6.32 -10.40 -14.23
C LEU A 30 -6.87 -11.70 -14.83
N ARG A 31 -7.88 -12.30 -14.20
CA ARG A 31 -8.56 -13.52 -14.69
C ARG A 31 -9.24 -13.28 -16.04
N ARG A 32 -9.93 -12.16 -16.20
CA ARG A 32 -10.58 -11.79 -17.46
C ARG A 32 -9.54 -11.65 -18.57
N GLU A 33 -8.39 -11.02 -18.32
CA GLU A 33 -7.35 -10.88 -19.33
C GLU A 33 -6.71 -12.21 -19.73
N ARG A 34 -6.55 -13.14 -18.78
CA ARG A 34 -6.09 -14.51 -19.05
C ARG A 34 -7.05 -15.33 -19.93
N SER A 35 -8.31 -14.91 -20.05
CA SER A 35 -9.32 -15.59 -20.87
C SER A 35 -9.47 -15.04 -22.30
N LYS A 36 -8.78 -13.95 -22.67
CA LYS A 36 -8.90 -13.36 -24.02
C LYS A 36 -8.11 -14.13 -25.08
N GLU A 37 -8.59 -14.06 -26.32
CA GLU A 37 -8.11 -14.87 -27.45
C GLU A 37 -6.73 -14.47 -28.02
N HIS A 38 -6.13 -13.37 -27.57
CA HIS A 38 -4.80 -12.95 -28.05
C HIS A 38 -3.70 -13.90 -27.55
N MET A 39 -3.36 -14.89 -28.38
CA MET A 39 -2.55 -16.07 -28.04
C MET A 39 -1.21 -15.74 -27.37
N GLY A 40 -0.50 -14.69 -27.80
CA GLY A 40 0.80 -14.28 -27.25
C GLY A 40 0.72 -13.66 -25.84
N LEU A 41 -0.19 -12.70 -25.63
CA LEU A 41 -0.37 -12.03 -24.33
C LEU A 41 -0.93 -12.99 -23.28
N ARG A 42 -1.86 -13.85 -23.71
CA ARG A 42 -2.50 -14.86 -22.86
C ARG A 42 -1.47 -15.80 -22.24
N ARG A 43 -0.51 -16.30 -23.03
CA ARG A 43 0.52 -17.22 -22.55
C ARG A 43 1.38 -16.57 -21.46
N ILE A 44 1.84 -15.34 -21.69
CA ILE A 44 2.63 -14.59 -20.70
C ILE A 44 1.83 -14.34 -19.42
N LEU A 45 0.56 -13.95 -19.53
CA LEU A 45 -0.31 -13.76 -18.37
C LEU A 45 -0.64 -15.05 -17.62
N GLN A 46 -0.52 -16.21 -18.26
CA GLN A 46 -0.72 -17.51 -17.60
C GLN A 46 0.57 -18.01 -16.95
N ASP A 47 1.66 -17.99 -17.70
CA ASP A 47 2.95 -18.59 -17.32
C ASP A 47 3.74 -17.69 -16.36
N HIS A 48 3.55 -16.36 -16.43
CA HIS A 48 4.32 -15.36 -15.67
C HIS A 48 3.43 -14.42 -14.83
N SER A 49 2.24 -14.88 -14.44
CA SER A 49 1.30 -14.09 -13.61
C SER A 49 1.93 -13.61 -12.30
N GLN A 50 2.79 -14.42 -11.69
CA GLN A 50 3.51 -14.07 -10.47
C GLN A 50 4.46 -12.89 -10.70
N GLN A 51 5.27 -12.91 -11.75
CA GLN A 51 6.21 -11.82 -12.05
C GLN A 51 5.47 -10.53 -12.41
N ILE A 52 4.33 -10.63 -13.10
CA ILE A 52 3.49 -9.47 -13.40
C ILE A 52 2.90 -8.87 -12.12
N GLN A 53 2.41 -9.70 -11.20
CA GLN A 53 1.94 -9.22 -9.91
C GLN A 53 3.08 -8.58 -9.09
N GLN A 54 4.24 -9.22 -8.99
CA GLN A 54 5.42 -8.66 -8.32
C GLN A 54 5.83 -7.30 -8.93
N LEU A 55 5.69 -7.15 -10.24
CA LEU A 55 5.94 -5.88 -10.92
C LEU A 55 4.92 -4.82 -10.50
N HIS A 56 3.62 -5.14 -10.45
CA HIS A 56 2.62 -4.20 -9.95
C HIS A 56 2.88 -3.80 -8.50
N GLU A 57 3.17 -4.77 -7.63
CA GLU A 57 3.48 -4.56 -6.22
C GLU A 57 4.67 -3.60 -6.09
N ARG A 58 5.76 -3.87 -6.81
CA ARG A 58 6.96 -3.02 -6.78
C ARG A 58 6.69 -1.62 -7.33
N VAL A 59 6.03 -1.50 -8.48
CA VAL A 59 5.66 -0.20 -9.06
C VAL A 59 4.76 0.58 -8.12
N GLY A 60 3.78 -0.08 -7.48
CA GLY A 60 2.89 0.54 -6.51
C GLY A 60 3.67 1.15 -5.34
N PHE A 61 4.63 0.40 -4.81
CA PHE A 61 5.51 0.87 -3.74
C PHE A 61 6.40 2.04 -4.17
N GLU A 62 7.08 1.95 -5.31
CA GLU A 62 7.97 3.03 -5.81
C GLU A 62 7.18 4.33 -6.05
N LEU A 63 6.01 4.24 -6.69
CA LEU A 63 5.14 5.40 -6.91
C LEU A 63 4.61 5.98 -5.60
N GLN A 64 4.35 5.14 -4.59
CA GLN A 64 3.94 5.60 -3.27
C GLN A 64 5.06 6.39 -2.59
N VAL A 65 6.30 5.91 -2.65
CA VAL A 65 7.49 6.62 -2.14
C VAL A 65 7.71 7.93 -2.91
N LEU A 66 7.63 7.93 -4.24
CA LEU A 66 7.79 9.14 -5.04
C LEU A 66 6.70 10.19 -4.72
N SER A 67 5.47 9.74 -4.50
CA SER A 67 4.35 10.62 -4.14
C SER A 67 4.48 11.21 -2.73
N GLU A 68 5.28 10.61 -1.85
CA GLU A 68 5.58 11.17 -0.53
C GLU A 68 6.46 12.42 -0.64
N ALA A 69 7.43 12.41 -1.56
CA ALA A 69 8.37 13.51 -1.78
C ALA A 69 7.79 14.65 -2.65
N GLY A 70 6.82 14.34 -3.53
CA GLY A 70 6.23 15.28 -4.49
C GLY A 70 4.78 15.61 -4.16
N ALA A 71 4.51 16.77 -3.57
CA ALA A 71 3.18 17.14 -3.09
C ALA A 71 2.10 17.34 -4.19
N GLN A 72 2.43 17.40 -5.49
CA GLN A 72 1.49 17.87 -6.52
C GLN A 72 1.57 17.23 -7.92
N SER A 73 2.57 16.39 -8.24
CA SER A 73 2.61 15.68 -9.54
C SER A 73 2.19 14.23 -9.36
N ALA A 74 1.37 13.70 -10.27
CA ALA A 74 1.12 12.26 -10.34
C ALA A 74 2.48 11.56 -10.53
N ALA A 75 2.91 10.80 -9.52
CA ALA A 75 4.14 10.03 -9.63
C ALA A 75 3.99 9.02 -10.77
N THR A 76 5.00 8.97 -11.62
CA THR A 76 5.03 8.08 -12.79
C THR A 76 6.44 7.53 -12.94
N LEU A 77 6.55 6.33 -13.50
CA LEU A 77 7.82 5.73 -13.86
C LEU A 77 8.11 5.95 -15.34
N THR A 78 9.34 6.32 -15.66
CA THR A 78 9.82 6.32 -17.03
C THR A 78 9.84 4.89 -17.61
N PRO A 79 9.81 4.73 -18.94
CA PRO A 79 9.95 3.41 -19.56
C PRO A 79 11.23 2.66 -19.13
N GLN A 80 12.32 3.40 -18.89
CA GLN A 80 13.60 2.83 -18.46
C GLN A 80 13.55 2.31 -17.02
N GLU A 81 12.91 3.04 -16.10
CA GLU A 81 12.71 2.61 -14.72
C GLU A 81 11.82 1.38 -14.66
N LEU A 82 10.72 1.36 -15.41
CA LEU A 82 9.84 0.20 -15.48
C LEU A 82 10.59 -1.05 -15.96
N ARG A 83 11.37 -0.95 -17.05
CA ARG A 83 12.22 -2.07 -17.51
C ARG A 83 13.22 -2.52 -16.47
N ARG A 84 13.84 -1.58 -15.73
CA ARG A 84 14.80 -1.90 -14.67
C ARG A 84 14.15 -2.68 -13.52
N LEU A 85 12.96 -2.29 -13.10
CA LEU A 85 12.20 -3.01 -12.08
C LEU A 85 11.82 -4.41 -12.55
N THR A 86 11.30 -4.54 -13.78
CA THR A 86 11.01 -5.85 -14.37
C THR A 86 12.25 -6.73 -14.44
N TRP A 87 13.38 -6.16 -14.84
CA TRP A 87 14.64 -6.89 -14.89
C TRP A 87 15.08 -7.38 -13.51
N THR A 88 14.94 -6.56 -12.47
CA THR A 88 15.27 -6.95 -11.10
C THR A 88 14.45 -8.15 -10.65
N ILE A 89 13.14 -8.15 -10.93
CA ILE A 89 12.22 -9.26 -10.60
C ILE A 89 12.62 -10.54 -11.35
N LEU A 90 12.92 -10.44 -12.64
CA LEU A 90 13.36 -11.58 -13.45
C LEU A 90 14.69 -12.15 -12.97
N TYR A 91 15.65 -11.29 -12.65
CA TYR A 91 16.95 -11.69 -12.15
C TYR A 91 16.85 -12.38 -10.78
N GLU A 92 16.04 -11.86 -9.86
CA GLU A 92 15.77 -12.48 -8.55
C GLU A 92 15.12 -13.86 -8.70
N ALA A 93 14.32 -14.05 -9.76
CA ALA A 93 13.73 -15.34 -10.12
C ALA A 93 14.65 -16.23 -10.99
N GLN A 94 15.91 -15.85 -11.18
CA GLN A 94 16.95 -16.62 -11.90
C GLN A 94 16.70 -16.84 -13.40
N PHE A 95 15.95 -15.95 -14.07
CA PHE A 95 15.79 -16.00 -15.54
C PHE A 95 17.08 -15.56 -16.27
N ASP A 96 17.37 -16.18 -17.42
CA ASP A 96 18.61 -15.94 -18.20
C ASP A 96 18.34 -15.05 -19.43
N PRO A 97 18.86 -13.80 -19.45
CA PRO A 97 18.63 -12.88 -20.58
C PRO A 97 19.35 -13.31 -21.86
N ASN A 98 20.38 -14.15 -21.76
CA ASN A 98 21.17 -14.60 -22.90
C ASN A 98 20.69 -15.96 -23.45
N GLY A 99 19.69 -16.55 -22.79
CA GLY A 99 19.14 -17.86 -23.12
C GLY A 99 17.74 -17.76 -23.73
N ALA A 100 16.89 -18.72 -23.37
CA ALA A 100 15.51 -18.80 -23.87
C ALA A 100 14.62 -17.63 -23.41
N ASP A 101 15.01 -16.92 -22.35
CA ASP A 101 14.23 -15.84 -21.73
C ASP A 101 14.58 -14.44 -22.28
N GLY A 102 15.38 -14.34 -23.35
CA GLY A 102 15.86 -13.06 -23.88
C GLY A 102 14.75 -12.07 -24.28
N ALA A 103 13.55 -12.56 -24.63
CA ALA A 103 12.38 -11.73 -24.93
C ALA A 103 11.45 -11.48 -23.73
N LEU A 104 11.68 -12.16 -22.60
CA LEU A 104 10.74 -12.19 -21.47
C LEU A 104 10.56 -10.81 -20.81
N LEU A 105 11.63 -10.02 -20.76
CA LEU A 105 11.58 -8.64 -20.26
C LEU A 105 10.55 -7.81 -21.04
N ASP A 106 10.64 -7.83 -22.37
CA ASP A 106 9.72 -7.08 -23.25
C ASP A 106 8.30 -7.61 -23.15
N ASP A 107 8.16 -8.92 -23.07
CA ASP A 107 6.87 -9.58 -22.97
C ASP A 107 6.14 -9.26 -21.66
N ILE A 108 6.85 -9.25 -20.52
CA ILE A 108 6.28 -8.87 -19.22
C ILE A 108 5.97 -7.38 -19.17
N VAL A 109 6.87 -6.51 -19.64
CA VAL A 109 6.61 -5.06 -19.68
C VAL A 109 5.37 -4.78 -20.54
N ARG A 110 5.26 -5.41 -21.71
CA ARG A 110 4.09 -5.28 -22.58
C ARG A 110 2.82 -5.83 -21.91
N ALA A 111 2.91 -6.95 -21.20
CA ALA A 111 1.78 -7.54 -20.49
C ALA A 111 1.28 -6.65 -19.35
N ALA A 112 2.19 -6.14 -18.52
CA ALA A 112 1.86 -5.31 -17.37
C ALA A 112 1.32 -3.92 -17.78
N THR A 113 1.83 -3.36 -18.88
CA THR A 113 1.40 -2.03 -19.39
C THR A 113 0.23 -2.09 -20.35
N HIS A 114 -0.25 -3.29 -20.70
CA HIS A 114 -1.47 -3.42 -21.47
C HIS A 114 -2.61 -2.85 -20.62
N ARG A 115 -3.42 -1.95 -21.17
CA ARG A 115 -4.44 -1.12 -20.46
C ARG A 115 -5.40 -1.88 -19.54
N LEU A 116 -5.47 -3.19 -19.68
CA LEU A 116 -6.32 -4.08 -18.90
C LEU A 116 -5.60 -4.76 -17.74
N VAL A 117 -4.31 -4.49 -17.54
CA VAL A 117 -3.43 -5.03 -16.50
C VAL A 117 -2.94 -3.88 -15.59
N LEU A 118 -3.78 -2.83 -15.47
CA LEU A 118 -3.79 -1.79 -14.42
C LEU A 118 -2.64 -0.77 -14.39
N LEU A 119 -1.49 -1.04 -15.01
CA LEU A 119 -0.49 0.01 -15.28
C LEU A 119 -0.81 0.68 -16.63
N ALA A 120 -1.08 1.98 -16.57
CA ALA A 120 -1.46 2.78 -17.72
C ALA A 120 -0.33 3.74 -18.13
N PRO A 121 -0.10 3.91 -19.44
CA PRO A 121 0.74 4.99 -19.94
C PRO A 121 0.06 6.34 -19.75
N HIS A 122 0.78 7.29 -19.18
CA HIS A 122 0.41 8.69 -19.03
C HIS A 122 1.23 9.48 -20.07
N PRO A 123 0.60 9.99 -21.15
CA PRO A 123 1.31 10.67 -22.24
C PRO A 123 2.19 11.82 -21.72
N GLY A 124 3.49 11.75 -22.04
CA GLY A 124 4.49 12.74 -21.61
C GLY A 124 4.92 12.66 -20.14
N GLN A 125 4.39 11.72 -19.36
CA GLN A 125 4.68 11.57 -17.92
C GLN A 125 5.26 10.19 -17.56
N GLY A 126 4.85 9.11 -18.22
CA GLY A 126 5.43 7.77 -17.99
C GLY A 126 4.35 6.72 -17.75
N PHE A 127 4.56 5.82 -16.78
CA PHE A 127 3.63 4.74 -16.41
C PHE A 127 3.20 4.86 -14.95
N GLY A 128 1.93 4.58 -14.67
CA GLY A 128 1.39 4.59 -13.32
C GLY A 128 0.02 3.93 -13.23
N PHE A 129 -0.58 3.92 -12.04
CA PHE A 129 -1.94 3.40 -11.85
C PHE A 129 -2.98 4.49 -12.12
N ASP A 130 -4.03 4.17 -12.87
CA ASP A 130 -5.16 5.07 -13.10
C ASP A 130 -5.99 5.32 -11.82
N VAL A 131 -5.90 4.40 -10.85
CA VAL A 131 -6.65 4.45 -9.58
C VAL A 131 -5.67 4.45 -8.42
N ARG A 132 -5.67 5.53 -7.64
CA ARG A 132 -4.80 5.69 -6.46
C ARG A 132 -4.92 4.51 -5.48
N SER A 133 -6.13 4.02 -5.21
CA SER A 133 -6.33 2.88 -4.31
C SER A 133 -5.70 1.58 -4.81
N LEU A 134 -5.53 1.40 -6.13
CA LEU A 134 -4.78 0.25 -6.66
C LEU A 134 -3.27 0.42 -6.44
N GLN A 135 -2.74 1.63 -6.61
CA GLN A 135 -1.35 1.92 -6.24
C GLN A 135 -1.11 1.63 -4.74
N GLU A 136 -1.99 2.13 -3.87
CA GLU A 136 -1.91 1.95 -2.42
C GLU A 136 -2.04 0.46 -2.02
N LEU A 137 -2.92 -0.29 -2.68
CA LEU A 137 -3.05 -1.75 -2.52
C LEU A 137 -1.75 -2.47 -2.94
N MET A 138 -1.20 -2.13 -4.09
CA MET A 138 0.01 -2.78 -4.61
C MET A 138 1.24 -2.46 -3.74
N ALA A 139 1.35 -1.21 -3.28
CA ALA A 139 2.35 -0.84 -2.29
C ALA A 139 2.20 -1.67 -1.00
N ALA A 140 0.97 -1.86 -0.52
CA ALA A 140 0.69 -2.65 0.68
C ALA A 140 1.07 -4.13 0.50
N LYS A 141 0.75 -4.71 -0.65
CA LYS A 141 1.15 -6.08 -1.03
C LYS A 141 2.67 -6.22 -1.06
N TYR A 142 3.39 -5.23 -1.60
CA TYR A 142 4.85 -5.20 -1.55
C TYR A 142 5.39 -5.19 -0.12
N LEU A 143 4.79 -4.40 0.79
CA LEU A 143 5.15 -4.39 2.21
C LEU A 143 5.01 -5.80 2.80
N VAL A 144 3.83 -6.40 2.64
CA VAL A 144 3.47 -7.69 3.26
C VAL A 144 4.30 -8.85 2.73
N ALA A 145 4.80 -8.75 1.50
CA ALA A 145 5.70 -9.73 0.90
C ALA A 145 7.14 -9.69 1.47
N GLN A 146 7.51 -8.66 2.25
CA GLN A 146 8.84 -8.58 2.85
C GLN A 146 9.02 -9.54 4.02
N GLU A 147 10.27 -9.87 4.32
CA GLU A 147 10.67 -10.63 5.50
C GLU A 147 10.09 -10.03 6.81
N PRO A 148 9.72 -10.84 7.81
CA PRO A 148 8.95 -10.38 8.98
C PRO A 148 9.56 -9.20 9.74
N THR A 149 10.88 -9.17 9.86
CA THR A 149 11.60 -8.07 10.53
C THR A 149 11.53 -6.78 9.74
N LYS A 150 11.70 -6.86 8.42
CA LYS A 150 11.60 -5.71 7.50
C LYS A 150 10.16 -5.21 7.42
N LEU A 151 9.18 -6.10 7.28
CA LEU A 151 7.77 -5.76 7.29
C LEU A 151 7.38 -4.99 8.57
N ARG A 152 7.79 -5.48 9.76
CA ARG A 152 7.53 -4.78 11.03
C ARG A 152 8.08 -3.35 11.02
N SER A 153 9.33 -3.18 10.61
CA SER A 153 9.97 -1.86 10.55
C SER A 153 9.27 -0.93 9.56
N MET A 154 8.89 -1.44 8.40
CA MET A 154 8.17 -0.66 7.38
C MET A 154 6.76 -0.27 7.84
N LEU A 155 6.01 -1.17 8.48
CA LEU A 155 4.68 -0.84 9.03
C LEU A 155 4.76 0.21 10.13
N ARG A 156 5.80 0.19 10.96
CA ARG A 156 6.04 1.23 11.97
C ARG A 156 6.30 2.58 11.33
N LEU A 157 7.18 2.64 10.33
CA LEU A 157 7.49 3.88 9.60
C LEU A 157 6.25 4.42 8.88
N ALA A 158 5.54 3.56 8.15
CA ALA A 158 4.34 3.92 7.40
C ALA A 158 3.20 4.41 8.31
N ALA A 159 3.04 3.84 9.51
CA ALA A 159 2.01 4.27 10.45
C ALA A 159 2.16 5.75 10.84
N ALA A 160 3.39 6.25 10.95
CA ALA A 160 3.68 7.61 11.36
C ALA A 160 3.42 8.67 10.29
N HIS A 161 3.22 8.27 9.03
CA HIS A 161 3.10 9.20 7.92
C HIS A 161 1.68 9.19 7.31
N PRO A 162 0.92 10.30 7.35
CA PRO A 162 -0.47 10.34 6.85
C PRO A 162 -0.63 9.90 5.38
N HIS A 163 0.35 10.20 4.52
CA HIS A 163 0.39 9.74 3.12
C HIS A 163 0.27 8.21 2.97
N TRP A 164 0.83 7.45 3.91
CA TRP A 164 0.85 5.99 3.88
C TRP A 164 -0.38 5.35 4.54
N ARG A 165 -1.33 6.17 5.01
CA ARG A 165 -2.47 5.70 5.81
C ARG A 165 -3.30 4.63 5.12
N ASN A 166 -3.71 4.88 3.87
CA ASN A 166 -4.49 3.90 3.11
C ASN A 166 -3.67 2.64 2.78
N THR A 167 -2.39 2.80 2.43
CA THR A 167 -1.47 1.67 2.23
C THR A 167 -1.36 0.80 3.49
N TRP A 168 -1.29 1.43 4.66
CA TRP A 168 -1.26 0.72 5.93
C TRP A 168 -2.55 -0.08 6.17
N ILE A 169 -3.71 0.51 5.89
CA ILE A 169 -5.02 -0.17 6.02
C ILE A 169 -5.11 -1.35 5.05
N PHE A 170 -4.66 -1.19 3.80
CA PHE A 170 -4.56 -2.31 2.86
C PHE A 170 -3.62 -3.41 3.35
N ALA A 171 -2.48 -3.05 3.95
CA ALA A 171 -1.52 -4.02 4.47
C ALA A 171 -2.10 -4.79 5.66
N ALA A 172 -2.80 -4.12 6.55
CA ALA A 172 -3.53 -4.75 7.64
C ALA A 172 -4.63 -5.68 7.13
N GLY A 173 -5.40 -5.25 6.13
CA GLY A 173 -6.38 -6.10 5.46
C GLY A 173 -5.77 -7.36 4.87
N ALA A 174 -4.65 -7.25 4.17
CA ALA A 174 -3.91 -8.39 3.67
C ALA A 174 -3.49 -9.34 4.80
N LEU A 175 -2.95 -8.82 5.91
CA LEU A 175 -2.53 -9.63 7.06
C LEU A 175 -3.71 -10.31 7.76
N TYR A 176 -4.87 -9.65 7.87
CA TYR A 176 -6.10 -10.20 8.46
C TYR A 176 -6.89 -11.14 7.53
N SER A 177 -6.60 -11.11 6.24
CA SER A 177 -7.22 -12.01 5.26
C SER A 177 -6.66 -13.43 5.30
N THR A 178 -5.48 -13.63 5.92
CA THR A 178 -4.86 -14.95 6.05
C THR A 178 -5.28 -15.64 7.35
N PRO A 179 -5.23 -16.99 7.42
CA PRO A 179 -5.50 -17.69 8.67
C PRO A 179 -4.34 -17.63 9.69
N LEU A 180 -3.23 -16.95 9.37
CA LEU A 180 -1.97 -17.05 10.11
C LEU A 180 -1.98 -16.11 11.33
N GLN A 181 -2.08 -16.67 12.54
CA GLN A 181 -2.15 -15.88 13.78
C GLN A 181 -0.96 -14.93 14.00
N HIS A 182 0.25 -15.29 13.54
CA HIS A 182 1.41 -14.43 13.67
C HIS A 182 1.32 -13.15 12.81
N GLN A 183 0.57 -13.18 11.70
CA GLN A 183 0.31 -11.99 10.87
C GLN A 183 -0.69 -11.05 11.54
N HIS A 184 -1.74 -11.60 12.15
CA HIS A 184 -2.67 -10.83 13.00
C HIS A 184 -1.96 -10.20 14.20
N GLU A 185 -1.09 -10.98 14.85
CA GLU A 185 -0.26 -10.50 15.96
C GLU A 185 0.66 -9.37 15.54
N LEU A 186 1.30 -9.48 14.37
CA LEU A 186 2.16 -8.44 13.83
C LEU A 186 1.39 -7.13 13.63
N ALA A 187 0.23 -7.18 12.96
CA ALA A 187 -0.58 -5.99 12.72
C ALA A 187 -1.04 -5.33 14.04
N ALA A 188 -1.60 -6.11 14.97
CA ALA A 188 -2.05 -5.60 16.27
C ALA A 188 -0.89 -5.05 17.11
N SER A 189 0.23 -5.78 17.16
CA SER A 189 1.43 -5.37 17.90
C SER A 189 2.01 -4.07 17.37
N VAL A 190 2.05 -3.86 16.05
CA VAL A 190 2.52 -2.58 15.50
C VAL A 190 1.59 -1.44 15.93
N VAL A 191 0.27 -1.61 15.84
CA VAL A 191 -0.69 -0.57 16.27
C VAL A 191 -0.54 -0.24 17.76
N GLU A 192 -0.40 -1.26 18.61
CA GLU A 192 -0.27 -1.06 20.05
C GLU A 192 0.99 -0.32 20.47
N HIS A 193 2.09 -0.54 19.74
CA HIS A 193 3.44 -0.11 20.11
C HIS A 193 4.07 0.83 19.07
N VAL A 194 3.27 1.48 18.23
CA VAL A 194 3.78 2.48 17.26
C VAL A 194 4.23 3.75 18.00
N ASP A 195 3.55 4.10 19.09
CA ASP A 195 3.86 5.28 19.90
C ASP A 195 4.94 5.00 20.98
N ASP A 196 5.20 3.74 21.34
CA ASP A 196 6.07 3.35 22.47
C ASP A 196 7.56 3.67 22.27
N GLN A 197 7.98 3.90 21.02
CA GLN A 197 9.38 4.16 20.65
C GLN A 197 9.51 5.39 19.77
N THR A 198 8.59 6.34 19.89
CA THR A 198 8.75 7.64 19.26
C THR A 198 9.43 8.52 20.30
N PRO A 199 10.77 8.74 20.24
CA PRO A 199 11.49 9.58 21.22
C PRO A 199 11.07 11.06 21.17
N GLN A 200 9.95 11.36 20.53
CA GLN A 200 9.68 12.65 19.93
C GLN A 200 8.44 13.24 20.59
N ARG A 201 8.60 14.40 21.23
CA ARG A 201 7.61 15.04 22.11
C ARG A 201 6.22 15.16 21.50
N LEU A 202 6.12 15.34 20.19
CA LEU A 202 4.83 15.44 19.50
C LEU A 202 4.01 14.14 19.55
N ALA A 203 4.64 12.97 19.43
CA ALA A 203 3.91 11.70 19.40
C ALA A 203 3.36 11.32 20.78
N SER A 204 3.99 11.79 21.87
CA SER A 204 3.44 11.63 23.23
C SER A 204 2.27 12.58 23.52
N ILE A 205 2.15 13.69 22.77
CA ILE A 205 1.05 14.65 22.88
C ILE A 205 -0.09 14.32 21.92
N VAL A 206 0.24 13.79 20.73
CA VAL A 206 -0.68 13.47 19.63
C VAL A 206 -0.39 12.06 19.13
N PRO A 207 -0.84 11.01 19.85
CA PRO A 207 -0.53 9.64 19.51
C PRO A 207 -1.17 9.23 18.18
N ILE A 208 -0.48 8.37 17.44
CA ILE A 208 -0.92 7.91 16.12
C ILE A 208 -1.79 6.66 16.27
N ALA A 209 -1.46 5.80 17.24
CA ALA A 209 -2.10 4.50 17.44
C ALA A 209 -3.63 4.57 17.57
N PRO A 210 -4.23 5.49 18.36
CA PRO A 210 -5.67 5.45 18.63
C PRO A 210 -6.47 5.70 17.35
N ARG A 211 -6.08 6.71 16.58
CA ARG A 211 -6.69 7.00 15.28
C ARG A 211 -6.44 5.87 14.30
N LEU A 212 -5.24 5.27 14.27
CA LEU A 212 -4.96 4.12 13.41
C LEU A 212 -5.86 2.94 13.72
N ALA A 213 -6.04 2.62 14.99
CA ALA A 213 -6.92 1.55 15.41
C ALA A 213 -8.39 1.82 15.02
N LEU A 214 -8.87 3.07 15.12
CA LEU A 214 -10.20 3.46 14.66
C LEU A 214 -10.39 3.21 13.17
N ASP A 215 -9.49 3.69 12.33
CA ASP A 215 -9.60 3.49 10.88
C ASP A 215 -9.65 2.01 10.48
N LEU A 216 -8.95 1.14 11.21
CA LEU A 216 -9.01 -0.31 10.98
C LEU A 216 -10.35 -0.91 11.39
N ILE A 217 -10.90 -0.48 12.52
CA ILE A 217 -12.21 -0.94 13.00
C ILE A 217 -13.30 -0.47 12.02
N ASP A 218 -13.23 0.77 11.57
CA ASP A 218 -14.15 1.36 10.59
C ASP A 218 -14.06 0.65 9.23
N ASP A 219 -12.86 0.17 8.85
CA ASP A 219 -12.67 -0.66 7.67
C ASP A 219 -13.22 -2.09 7.82
N GLY A 220 -13.72 -2.46 9.01
CA GLY A 220 -14.23 -3.81 9.28
C GLY A 220 -13.16 -4.82 9.70
N MET A 221 -11.93 -4.39 9.99
CA MET A 221 -10.83 -5.28 10.35
C MET A 221 -11.12 -6.07 11.62
N ALA A 222 -10.73 -7.34 11.59
CA ALA A 222 -10.91 -8.27 12.71
C ALA A 222 -12.36 -8.40 13.22
N ARG A 223 -13.39 -7.97 12.48
CA ARG A 223 -14.80 -7.97 12.93
C ARG A 223 -15.27 -9.34 13.46
N THR A 224 -14.83 -10.42 12.82
CA THR A 224 -15.15 -11.81 13.19
C THR A 224 -14.12 -12.46 14.12
N LEU A 225 -13.11 -11.72 14.57
CA LEU A 225 -11.99 -12.21 15.38
C LEU A 225 -11.92 -11.43 16.72
N PRO A 226 -12.69 -11.83 17.76
CA PRO A 226 -12.85 -11.06 18.99
C PRO A 226 -11.53 -10.71 19.69
N ARG A 227 -10.55 -11.62 19.71
CA ARG A 227 -9.23 -11.38 20.31
C ARG A 227 -8.57 -10.14 19.72
N TRP A 228 -8.51 -10.03 18.39
CA TRP A 228 -7.81 -8.94 17.71
C TRP A 228 -8.65 -7.67 17.70
N ARG A 229 -9.97 -7.79 17.49
CA ARG A 229 -10.90 -6.67 17.58
C ARG A 229 -10.83 -5.97 18.93
N ASN A 230 -10.83 -6.74 20.03
CA ASN A 230 -10.80 -6.16 21.37
C ASN A 230 -9.47 -5.43 21.65
N ARG A 231 -8.36 -5.93 21.12
CA ARG A 231 -7.06 -5.24 21.19
C ARG A 231 -7.07 -3.91 20.43
N LEU A 232 -7.58 -3.90 19.19
CA LEU A 232 -7.74 -2.67 18.42
C LEU A 232 -8.67 -1.68 19.12
N ILE A 233 -9.82 -2.12 19.66
CA ILE A 233 -10.73 -1.25 20.41
C ILE A 233 -10.06 -0.66 21.65
N ALA A 234 -9.28 -1.45 22.39
CA ALA A 234 -8.56 -0.96 23.56
C ALA A 234 -7.57 0.17 23.22
N VAL A 235 -6.91 0.10 22.06
CA VAL A 235 -6.06 1.19 21.56
C VAL A 235 -6.90 2.37 21.06
N ALA A 236 -7.96 2.11 20.30
CA ALA A 236 -8.85 3.13 19.74
C ALA A 236 -9.50 4.02 20.81
N LEU A 237 -9.92 3.44 21.94
CA LEU A 237 -10.53 4.18 23.06
C LEU A 237 -9.60 5.24 23.67
N ARG A 238 -8.29 5.14 23.47
CA ARG A 238 -7.33 6.18 23.90
C ARG A 238 -7.56 7.51 23.18
N VAL A 239 -8.29 7.54 22.06
CA VAL A 239 -8.71 8.80 21.40
C VAL A 239 -9.48 9.73 22.35
N LEU A 240 -10.20 9.16 23.32
CA LEU A 240 -10.97 9.90 24.33
C LEU A 240 -10.07 10.64 25.33
N GLN A 241 -8.78 10.35 25.33
CA GLN A 241 -7.76 11.01 26.15
C GLN A 241 -7.03 12.10 25.37
N GLU A 242 -7.28 12.25 24.06
CA GLU A 242 -6.68 13.32 23.26
C GLU A 242 -7.19 14.70 23.73
N PRO A 243 -6.36 15.76 23.67
CA PRO A 243 -6.78 17.09 24.07
C PRO A 243 -7.95 17.60 23.20
N VAL A 244 -9.12 17.79 23.80
CA VAL A 244 -10.30 18.34 23.13
C VAL A 244 -10.32 19.85 23.34
N GLY A 245 -9.71 20.60 22.42
CA GLY A 245 -9.68 22.07 22.49
C GLY A 245 -9.91 22.72 21.13
N PRO A 246 -10.73 23.79 21.02
CA PRO A 246 -11.02 24.47 19.76
C PRO A 246 -9.76 25.02 19.07
N ASP A 247 -8.69 25.25 19.82
CA ASP A 247 -7.43 25.83 19.33
C ASP A 247 -6.37 24.79 18.94
N PHE A 248 -6.66 23.49 19.04
CA PHE A 248 -5.66 22.44 18.77
C PHE A 248 -5.15 22.47 17.32
N VAL A 249 -6.05 22.64 16.34
CA VAL A 249 -5.68 22.70 14.91
C VAL A 249 -4.82 23.94 14.58
N PRO A 250 -5.18 25.17 15.02
CA PRO A 250 -4.31 26.33 14.90
C PRO A 250 -2.93 26.18 15.55
N ILE A 251 -2.87 25.57 16.75
CA ILE A 251 -1.62 25.33 17.48
C ILE A 251 -0.74 24.33 16.72
N ALA A 252 -1.28 23.17 16.35
CA ALA A 252 -0.57 22.15 15.59
C ALA A 252 -0.05 22.68 14.25
N ARG A 253 -0.85 23.49 13.53
CA ARG A 253 -0.42 24.12 12.27
C ARG A 253 0.73 25.11 12.47
N SER A 254 0.79 25.79 13.61
CA SER A 254 1.86 26.74 13.91
C SER A 254 3.17 26.01 14.28
N ILE A 255 3.07 24.89 15.01
CA ILE A 255 4.20 24.02 15.34
C ILE A 255 4.75 23.34 14.07
N LEU A 256 3.88 22.84 13.18
CA LEU A 256 4.30 22.24 11.90
C LEU A 256 5.01 23.24 11.00
N ARG A 257 4.46 24.47 10.84
CA ARG A 257 5.13 25.53 10.07
C ARG A 257 6.50 25.91 10.65
N TYR A 258 6.64 25.86 11.96
CA TYR A 258 7.94 26.06 12.60
C TYR A 258 8.89 24.89 12.28
N ALA A 259 8.44 23.64 12.38
CA ALA A 259 9.24 22.45 12.05
C ALA A 259 9.70 22.41 10.58
N ASP A 260 8.89 22.92 9.65
CA ASP A 260 9.22 22.99 8.22
C ASP A 260 10.22 24.10 7.86
N ALA A 261 10.54 24.99 8.80
CA ALA A 261 11.42 26.14 8.55
C ALA A 261 12.93 25.79 8.54
N GLY A 262 13.31 24.57 8.94
CA GLY A 262 14.69 24.10 8.89
C GLY A 262 14.95 22.90 9.79
N ASP A 263 16.09 22.23 9.57
CA ASP A 263 16.45 21.00 10.29
C ASP A 263 16.61 21.21 11.81
N GLN A 264 17.11 22.37 12.24
CA GLN A 264 17.19 22.71 13.67
C GLN A 264 15.81 22.90 14.31
N GLN A 265 14.88 23.55 13.61
CA GLN A 265 13.53 23.76 14.09
C GLN A 265 12.74 22.46 14.14
N ARG A 266 12.95 21.57 13.17
CA ARG A 266 12.43 20.20 13.19
C ARG A 266 12.94 19.45 14.42
N LEU A 267 14.25 19.46 14.69
CA LEU A 267 14.82 18.85 15.90
C LEU A 267 14.19 19.41 17.18
N THR A 268 13.96 20.73 17.27
CA THR A 268 13.36 21.37 18.45
C THR A 268 11.91 20.93 18.71
N VAL A 269 11.16 20.59 17.66
CA VAL A 269 9.77 20.13 17.73
C VAL A 269 9.70 18.62 18.02
N VAL A 270 10.74 17.92 17.62
CA VAL A 270 10.90 16.48 17.76
C VAL A 270 11.47 16.16 19.15
N ASP A 271 12.49 16.84 19.67
CA ASP A 271 13.06 16.67 21.03
C ASP A 271 12.13 17.17 22.17
#